data_AF-A0A7K2Z7D4-F1
#
_entry.id   AF-A0A7K2Z7D4-F1
#
_cell.length_a   1.000
_cell.length_b   1.000
_cell.length_c   1.000
_cell.angle_alpha   90.00
_cell.angle_beta   90.00
_cell.angle_gamma   90.00
#
_symmetry.space_group_name_H-M   'P 1'
#
loop_
_entity.id
_entity.type
_entity.pdbx_description
1 polymer ?
#
loop_
_entity_poly.entity_id
_entity_poly.type
_entity_poly.pdbx_seq_one_letter_code
_entity_poly.pdbx_strand_id
1 'polypeptide(L)'
;LLTTAARLASGDARPTLAHWAAGQQWVGTAGAVLVAHGCPAEAPPSLIRSSHLAAGYAAGVAQAHATALGLRSRPIGSWLQADLGAALGDAPGQDWIVHGLALAGPADPSVPAPPPLPGEEERP
;
A
#
# COMPACT_ATOMS: atom_id res chain seq x y z
N LEU A 1 9.06 -6.11 -19.58
CA LEU A 1 8.86 -4.69 -19.96
C LEU A 1 9.18 -3.85 -18.73
N LEU A 2 10.30 -3.11 -18.74
CA LEU A 2 10.59 -2.11 -17.73
C LEU A 2 9.84 -0.86 -18.13
N THR A 3 8.69 -0.61 -17.49
CA THR A 3 8.01 0.68 -17.65
C THR A 3 8.87 1.74 -16.98
N THR A 4 9.29 2.76 -17.73
CA THR A 4 9.93 3.93 -17.13
C THR A 4 8.95 4.56 -16.14
N ALA A 5 9.40 4.82 -14.91
CA ALA A 5 8.59 5.54 -13.94
C ALA A 5 8.29 6.95 -14.47
N ALA A 6 7.02 7.21 -14.79
CA ALA A 6 6.54 8.53 -15.17
C ALA A 6 5.89 9.22 -13.96
N ARG A 7 6.06 10.54 -13.85
CA ARG A 7 5.31 11.32 -12.87
C ARG A 7 3.86 11.47 -13.36
N LEU A 8 2.91 10.90 -12.62
CA LEU A 8 1.48 10.99 -12.93
C LEU A 8 0.84 12.28 -12.42
N ALA A 9 1.27 12.76 -11.24
CA ALA A 9 0.79 13.99 -10.61
C ALA A 9 1.85 14.57 -9.66
N SER A 10 1.59 15.77 -9.11
CA SER A 10 2.44 16.40 -8.10
C SER A 10 1.62 16.87 -6.90
N GLY A 11 2.17 16.70 -5.69
CA GLY A 11 1.52 17.04 -4.43
C GLY A 11 1.69 15.91 -3.40
N ASP A 12 1.18 16.12 -2.18
CA ASP A 12 1.14 15.06 -1.17
C ASP A 12 -0.11 14.19 -1.36
N ALA A 13 0.08 12.96 -1.82
CA ALA A 13 -1.00 12.00 -2.03
C ALA A 13 -1.41 11.26 -0.75
N ARG A 14 -0.61 11.31 0.33
CA ARG A 14 -0.81 10.45 1.52
C ARG A 14 -2.14 10.70 2.25
N PRO A 15 -2.65 11.94 2.39
CA PRO A 15 -3.97 12.16 2.98
C PRO A 15 -5.10 11.50 2.17
N THR A 16 -5.06 11.60 0.84
CA THR A 16 -6.02 10.95 -0.05
C THR A 16 -5.90 9.43 0.04
N LEU A 17 -4.69 8.89 0.03
CA LEU A 17 -4.44 7.46 0.19
C LEU A 17 -4.92 6.95 1.56
N ALA A 18 -4.80 7.73 2.63
CA ALA A 18 -5.31 7.38 3.96
C ALA A 18 -6.84 7.31 3.98
N HIS A 19 -7.51 8.26 3.32
CA HIS A 19 -8.96 8.23 3.15
C HIS A 19 -9.39 6.97 2.41
N TRP A 20 -8.78 6.71 1.24
CA TRP A 20 -9.03 5.50 0.45
C TRP A 20 -8.71 4.21 1.17
N ALA A 21 -7.66 4.19 2.01
CA ALA A 21 -7.27 3.02 2.79
C ALA A 21 -8.22 2.72 3.97
N ALA A 22 -9.53 2.88 3.79
CA ALA A 22 -10.55 2.74 4.84
C ALA A 22 -10.37 3.73 6.01
N GLY A 23 -9.96 4.97 5.71
CA GLY A 23 -9.78 6.01 6.73
C GLY A 23 -8.60 5.76 7.67
N GLN A 24 -7.66 4.90 7.28
CA GLN A 24 -6.48 4.54 8.05
C GLN A 24 -5.47 5.70 8.13
N GLN A 25 -5.64 6.57 9.11
CA GLN A 25 -4.88 7.83 9.24
C GLN A 25 -3.36 7.66 9.31
N TRP A 26 -2.87 6.51 9.82
CA TRP A 26 -1.45 6.19 9.88
C TRP A 26 -0.79 6.12 8.50
N VAL A 27 -1.54 5.91 7.41
CA VAL A 27 -1.01 5.97 6.04
C VAL A 27 -0.54 7.39 5.70
N GLY A 28 -1.19 8.40 6.27
CA GLY A 28 -0.82 9.81 6.13
C GLY A 28 0.59 10.14 6.65
N THR A 29 1.13 9.32 7.56
CA THR A 29 2.44 9.53 8.19
C THR A 29 3.55 8.67 7.56
N ALA A 30 3.23 7.86 6.54
CA ALA A 30 4.22 7.07 5.83
C ALA A 30 5.25 7.96 5.11
N GLY A 31 6.48 7.45 4.96
CA GLY A 31 7.51 8.09 4.13
C GLY A 31 7.22 7.92 2.64
N ALA A 32 6.67 6.77 2.26
CA ALA A 32 6.16 6.49 0.92
C ALA A 32 5.05 5.42 0.98
N VAL A 33 4.23 5.35 -0.06
CA VAL A 33 3.24 4.28 -0.25
C VAL A 33 3.44 3.72 -1.65
N LEU A 34 3.74 2.43 -1.75
CA LEU A 34 3.70 1.70 -3.00
C LEU A 34 2.28 1.22 -3.23
N VAL A 35 1.76 1.41 -4.44
CA VAL A 35 0.39 1.08 -4.81
C VAL A 35 0.42 0.19 -6.05
N ALA A 36 -0.19 -0.99 -5.95
CA ALA A 36 -0.48 -1.83 -7.10
C ALA A 36 -1.91 -1.53 -7.58
N HIS A 37 -2.05 -1.26 -8.87
CA HIS A 37 -3.31 -0.83 -9.50
C HIS A 37 -3.49 -1.53 -10.86
N GLY A 38 -4.66 -1.35 -11.48
CA GLY A 38 -4.91 -1.77 -12.88
C GLY A 38 -5.93 -2.89 -13.06
N CYS A 39 -6.74 -3.22 -12.06
CA CYS A 39 -7.83 -4.19 -12.23
C CYS A 39 -9.16 -3.46 -12.51
N PRO A 40 -9.74 -3.55 -13.72
CA PRO A 40 -11.02 -2.92 -14.03
C PRO A 40 -12.18 -3.50 -13.20
N ALA A 41 -13.25 -2.72 -13.02
CA ALA A 41 -14.45 -3.12 -12.26
C ALA A 41 -15.15 -4.33 -12.90
N GLU A 42 -15.28 -4.32 -14.24
CA GLU A 42 -15.96 -5.35 -15.02
C GLU A 42 -15.02 -6.46 -15.51
N ALA A 43 -13.85 -6.60 -14.87
CA ALA A 43 -12.89 -7.64 -15.22
C ALA A 43 -13.50 -9.05 -15.01
N PRO A 44 -13.25 -10.01 -15.91
CA PRO A 44 -13.69 -11.38 -15.69
C PRO A 44 -13.02 -11.98 -14.44
N PRO A 45 -13.64 -12.97 -13.76
CA PRO A 45 -13.11 -13.52 -12.51
C PRO A 45 -11.66 -14.05 -12.58
N SER A 46 -11.23 -14.56 -13.75
CA SER A 46 -9.84 -14.97 -13.97
C SER A 46 -8.87 -13.80 -13.89
N LEU A 47 -9.20 -12.67 -14.52
CA LEU A 47 -8.40 -11.47 -14.51
C LEU A 47 -8.32 -10.89 -13.10
N ILE A 48 -9.46 -10.77 -12.39
CA ILE A 48 -9.50 -10.31 -11.00
C ILE A 48 -8.53 -11.10 -10.14
N ARG A 49 -8.60 -12.43 -10.17
CA ARG A 49 -7.71 -13.30 -9.38
C ARG A 49 -6.24 -13.11 -9.76
N SER A 50 -5.93 -13.06 -11.05
CA SER A 50 -4.55 -12.92 -11.51
C SER A 50 -3.95 -11.56 -11.12
N SER A 51 -4.71 -10.48 -11.24
CA SER A 51 -4.27 -9.13 -10.87
C SER A 51 -4.03 -9.01 -9.36
N HIS A 52 -4.93 -9.55 -8.53
CA HIS A 52 -4.76 -9.55 -7.08
C HIS A 52 -3.59 -10.42 -6.62
N LEU A 53 -3.39 -11.59 -7.25
CA LEU A 53 -2.25 -12.46 -6.97
C LEU A 53 -0.92 -11.76 -7.31
N ALA A 54 -0.85 -11.15 -8.51
CA ALA A 54 0.34 -10.42 -8.95
C ALA A 54 0.63 -9.21 -8.03
N ALA A 55 -0.40 -8.46 -7.65
CA ALA A 55 -0.28 -7.32 -6.74
C ALA A 55 0.20 -7.74 -5.33
N GLY A 56 -0.38 -8.80 -4.77
CA GLY A 56 0.04 -9.34 -3.47
C GLY A 56 1.48 -9.87 -3.51
N TYR A 57 1.85 -10.56 -4.58
CA TYR A 57 3.23 -11.02 -4.77
C TYR A 57 4.21 -9.84 -4.86
N ALA A 58 3.91 -8.83 -5.67
CA ALA A 58 4.76 -7.64 -5.80
C ALA A 58 4.91 -6.89 -4.47
N ALA A 59 3.83 -6.74 -3.70
CA ALA A 59 3.85 -6.14 -2.37
C ALA A 59 4.72 -6.96 -1.40
N GLY A 60 4.62 -8.29 -1.43
CA GLY A 60 5.45 -9.19 -0.62
C GLY A 60 6.94 -9.10 -0.98
N VAL A 61 7.27 -9.06 -2.26
CA VAL A 61 8.65 -8.84 -2.74
C VAL A 61 9.18 -7.49 -2.29
N ALA A 62 8.40 -6.42 -2.46
CA ALA A 62 8.77 -5.08 -2.00
C ALA A 62 8.98 -5.02 -0.47
N GLN A 63 8.15 -5.73 0.30
CA GLN A 63 8.29 -5.85 1.75
C GLN A 63 9.57 -6.60 2.16
N ALA A 64 9.92 -7.67 1.45
CA ALA A 64 11.17 -8.39 1.68
C ALA A 64 12.39 -7.49 1.41
N HIS A 65 12.36 -6.72 0.32
CA HIS A 65 13.41 -5.74 0.03
C HIS A 65 13.48 -4.61 1.06
N ALA A 66 12.33 -4.09 1.50
CA ALA A 66 12.26 -3.07 2.55
C ALA A 66 12.92 -3.58 3.84
N THR A 67 12.61 -4.82 4.24
CA THR A 67 13.25 -5.49 5.37
C THR A 67 14.77 -5.59 5.21
N ALA A 68 15.24 -6.04 4.05
CA ALA A 68 16.68 -6.16 3.76
C ALA A 68 17.41 -4.81 3.79
N LEU A 69 16.70 -3.71 3.50
CA LEU A 69 17.21 -2.34 3.57
C LEU A 69 17.05 -1.70 4.97
N GLY A 70 16.53 -2.43 5.96
CA GLY A 70 16.27 -1.90 7.31
C GLY A 70 15.12 -0.90 7.38
N LEU A 71 14.26 -0.85 6.36
CA LEU A 71 13.08 0.00 6.33
C LEU A 71 11.94 -0.65 7.12
N ARG A 72 11.09 0.21 7.70
CA ARG A 72 9.81 -0.25 8.26
C ARG A 72 8.79 -0.32 7.14
N SER A 73 7.97 -1.36 7.15
CA SER A 73 6.95 -1.57 6.13
C SER A 73 5.66 -2.12 6.72
N ARG A 74 4.51 -1.71 6.19
CA ARG A 74 3.21 -2.23 6.61
C ARG A 74 2.26 -2.43 5.41
N PRO A 75 1.77 -3.66 5.15
CA PRO A 75 0.80 -3.91 4.08
C PRO A 75 -0.52 -3.14 4.28
N ILE A 76 -1.15 -2.76 3.17
CA ILE A 76 -2.49 -2.15 3.14
C ILE A 76 -3.35 -2.98 2.18
N GLY A 77 -4.33 -3.70 2.73
CA GLY A 77 -5.22 -4.59 1.98
C GLY A 77 -6.62 -4.04 1.70
N SER A 78 -7.01 -2.91 2.31
CA SER A 78 -8.34 -2.31 2.11
C SER A 78 -8.19 -0.92 1.52
N TRP A 79 -8.96 -0.65 0.45
CA TRP A 79 -8.82 0.56 -0.39
C TRP A 79 -10.15 1.23 -0.75
N LEU A 80 -11.26 0.89 -0.08
CA LEU A 80 -12.59 1.48 -0.30
C LEU A 80 -12.92 1.74 -1.78
N GLN A 81 -12.57 0.79 -2.66
CA GLN A 81 -12.89 0.97 -4.07
C GLN A 81 -12.21 2.26 -4.64
N ALA A 82 -10.91 2.42 -4.40
CA ALA A 82 -10.14 3.56 -4.89
C ALA A 82 -9.80 3.41 -6.37
N ASP A 83 -10.44 4.24 -7.20
CA ASP A 83 -10.17 4.37 -8.63
C ASP A 83 -9.06 5.41 -8.86
N LEU A 84 -7.84 4.91 -9.09
CA LEU A 84 -6.66 5.75 -9.33
C LEU A 84 -6.77 6.45 -10.69
N GLY A 85 -7.28 5.76 -11.71
CA GLY A 85 -7.45 6.32 -13.05
C GLY A 85 -8.37 7.54 -13.02
N ALA A 86 -9.58 7.39 -12.44
CA ALA A 86 -10.52 8.51 -12.31
C ALA A 86 -9.91 9.69 -11.53
N ALA A 87 -9.14 9.42 -10.47
CA ALA A 87 -8.49 10.47 -9.69
C ALA A 87 -7.37 11.20 -10.45
N LEU A 88 -6.80 10.57 -11.48
CA LEU A 88 -5.81 11.16 -12.38
C LEU A 88 -6.42 11.75 -13.66
N GLY A 89 -7.74 11.66 -13.83
CA GLY A 89 -8.48 12.24 -14.95
C GLY A 89 -8.84 11.26 -16.08
N ASP A 90 -8.55 9.97 -15.91
CA ASP A 90 -8.95 8.93 -16.86
C ASP A 90 -10.42 8.49 -16.68
N ALA A 91 -10.90 7.62 -17.56
CA ALA A 91 -12.24 7.06 -17.48
C ALA A 91 -12.41 6.23 -16.18
N PRO A 92 -13.53 6.39 -15.45
CA PRO A 92 -13.77 5.64 -14.24
C PRO A 92 -13.98 4.15 -14.52
N GLY A 93 -13.74 3.34 -13.49
CA GLY A 93 -13.91 1.90 -13.50
C GLY A 93 -12.74 1.12 -14.10
N GLN A 94 -11.68 1.79 -14.54
CA GLN A 94 -10.61 1.15 -15.31
C GLN A 94 -9.36 0.80 -14.48
N ASP A 95 -8.99 1.64 -13.51
CA ASP A 95 -7.69 1.54 -12.85
C ASP A 95 -7.81 1.62 -11.33
N TRP A 96 -8.26 0.52 -10.72
CA TRP A 96 -8.48 0.44 -9.28
C TRP A 96 -7.20 0.05 -8.55
N ILE A 97 -7.00 0.63 -7.37
CA ILE A 97 -6.01 0.16 -6.41
C ILE A 97 -6.44 -1.21 -5.87
N VAL A 98 -5.55 -2.19 -5.98
CA VAL A 98 -5.78 -3.57 -5.53
C VAL A 98 -4.95 -3.96 -4.31
N HIS A 99 -3.80 -3.31 -4.10
CA HIS A 99 -2.93 -3.55 -2.96
C HIS A 99 -2.02 -2.35 -2.71
N GLY A 100 -1.50 -2.20 -1.49
CA GLY A 100 -0.33 -1.36 -1.30
C GLY A 100 0.54 -1.74 -0.11
N LEU A 101 1.65 -1.02 0.01
CA LEU A 101 2.65 -1.18 1.04
C LEU A 101 3.11 0.21 1.49
N ALA A 102 2.85 0.55 2.74
CA ALA A 102 3.43 1.74 3.34
C ALA A 102 4.89 1.46 3.73
N LEU A 103 5.75 2.43 3.47
CA LEU A 103 7.17 2.41 3.81
C LEU A 103 7.50 3.60 4.71
N ALA A 104 8.38 3.38 5.67
CA ALA A 104 8.96 4.43 6.47
C ALA A 104 10.46 4.17 6.63
N GLY A 105 11.21 5.24 6.93
CA GLY A 105 12.63 5.12 7.26
C GLY A 105 12.86 4.17 8.44
N PRO A 106 14.12 3.76 8.65
CA PRO A 106 14.51 2.89 9.76
C PRO A 106 13.94 3.42 11.09
N ALA A 107 13.66 2.50 12.02
CA ALA A 107 13.34 2.90 13.38
C ALA A 107 14.53 3.69 13.94
N ASP A 108 14.26 4.83 14.56
CA ASP A 108 15.27 5.49 15.37
C ASP A 108 15.52 4.59 16.60
N PRO A 109 16.73 4.05 16.80
CA PRO A 109 17.01 3.17 17.92
C PRO A 109 16.87 3.87 19.29
N SER A 110 16.80 5.21 19.31
CA SER A 110 16.57 5.99 20.53
C SER A 110 15.10 6.04 20.96
N VAL A 111 14.15 5.67 20.09
CA VAL A 111 12.72 5.64 20.42
C VAL A 111 12.37 4.28 21.04
N PRO A 112 11.96 4.23 22.32
CA PRO A 112 11.58 2.98 22.96
C PRO A 112 10.42 2.30 22.22
N ALA A 113 10.46 0.98 22.13
CA ALA A 113 9.31 0.21 21.65
C ALA A 113 8.09 0.53 22.55
N PRO A 114 6.88 0.63 21.97
CA PRO A 114 5.68 0.78 22.79
C PRO A 114 5.59 -0.38 23.79
N PRO A 115 5.12 -0.13 25.02
CA PRO A 115 4.99 -1.18 26.02
C PRO A 115 4.08 -2.29 25.48
N PRO A 116 4.34 -3.56 25.84
CA PRO A 116 3.48 -4.67 25.45
C PRO A 116 2.04 -4.39 25.87
N LEU A 117 1.09 -4.81 25.03
CA LEU A 117 -0.32 -4.71 25.37
C LEU A 117 -0.59 -5.52 26.64
N PRO A 118 -1.40 -5.01 27.59
CA PRO A 118 -1.73 -5.76 28.80
C PRO A 118 -2.42 -7.08 28.41
N GLY A 119 -1.74 -8.21 28.64
CA GLY A 119 -2.24 -9.56 28.31
C GLY A 119 -1.22 -10.50 27.66
N GLU A 120 -0.08 -9.99 27.17
CA GLU A 120 1.05 -10.81 26.71
C GLU A 120 1.95 -11.23 27.89
N GLU A 121 1.34 -11.64 29.01
CA GLU A 121 2.08 -12.25 30.10
C GLU A 121 2.34 -13.72 29.72
N GLU A 122 3.62 -14.02 29.61
CA GLU A 122 4.26 -15.30 29.33
C GLU A 122 3.47 -16.47 29.92
N ARG A 123 2.78 -17.24 29.07
CA ARG A 123 2.20 -18.51 29.49
C ARG A 123 3.33 -19.55 29.47
N PRO A 124 3.65 -20.20 30.60
CA PRO A 124 4.81 -21.09 30.75
C PRO A 124 4.75 -22.32 29.82
#